data_AF-H3NRF3-F1
#
_entry.id   AF-H3NRF3-F1
#
_cell.length_a   1.000
_cell.length_b   1.000
_cell.length_c   1.000
_cell.angle_alpha   90.00
_cell.angle_beta   90.00
_cell.angle_gamma   90.00
#
_symmetry.space_group_name_H-M   'P 1'
#
loop_
_entity.id
_entity.type
_entity.pdbx_description
1 polymer ?
#
loop_
_entity_poly.entity_id
_entity_poly.type
_entity_poly.pdbx_seq_one_letter_code
_entity_poly.pdbx_strand_id
1 'polypeptide(L)'
;MKQHLTFIRILVIASVAVLAAAATVTPMPEAPSNWGNTLTAIGSLGYLVSLVLLLIGSEKARWIFLPSIAASLVGMPFAAYPVGELNAIYDLTMYGSGLLNGAIAVLIHLPDS
;
A
#
# COMPACT_ATOMS: atom_id res chain seq x y z
N MET A 1 -2.00 -12.58 -15.28
CA MET A 1 -0.87 -11.74 -14.80
C MET A 1 0.27 -11.55 -15.81
N LYS A 2 0.69 -12.58 -16.57
CA LYS A 2 1.89 -12.50 -17.43
C LYS A 2 1.79 -11.47 -18.55
N GLN A 3 0.59 -11.29 -19.12
CA GLN A 3 0.32 -10.34 -20.19
C GLN A 3 0.54 -8.87 -19.81
N HIS A 4 0.35 -8.54 -18.53
CA HIS A 4 0.43 -7.17 -18.02
C HIS A 4 1.63 -6.93 -17.09
N LEU A 5 2.57 -7.88 -17.01
CA LEU A 5 3.65 -7.85 -16.02
C LEU A 5 4.49 -6.56 -16.07
N THR A 6 4.81 -6.08 -17.27
CA THR A 6 5.55 -4.82 -17.44
C THR A 6 4.79 -3.63 -16.87
N PHE A 7 3.48 -3.56 -17.12
CA PHE A 7 2.65 -2.48 -16.60
C PHE A 7 2.48 -2.58 -15.08
N ILE A 8 2.27 -3.79 -14.55
CA ILE A 8 2.24 -4.06 -13.11
C ILE A 8 3.54 -3.56 -12.45
N ARG A 9 4.71 -3.82 -13.03
CA ARG A 9 6.00 -3.35 -12.50
C ARG A 9 6.09 -1.83 -12.46
N ILE A 10 5.63 -1.15 -13.51
CA ILE A 10 5.59 0.32 -13.54
C ILE A 10 4.69 0.84 -12.41
N LEU A 11 3.50 0.26 -12.23
CA LEU A 11 2.60 0.65 -11.15
C LEU A 11 3.19 0.38 -9.77
N VAL A 12 3.92 -0.72 -9.59
CA VAL A 12 4.62 -1.02 -8.35
C VAL A 12 5.70 0.02 -8.05
N ILE A 13 6.53 0.38 -9.04
CA ILE A 13 7.55 1.42 -8.87
C ILE A 13 6.91 2.75 -8.49
N ALA A 14 5.83 3.13 -9.17
CA ALA A 14 5.06 4.34 -8.83
C ALA A 14 4.49 4.26 -7.40
N SER A 15 4.02 3.08 -6.97
CA SER A 15 3.47 2.87 -5.62
C SER A 15 4.54 3.03 -4.54
N VAL A 16 5.76 2.52 -4.80
CA VAL A 16 6.92 2.71 -3.91
C VAL A 16 7.30 4.19 -3.84
N ALA A 17 7.30 4.90 -4.97
CA ALA A 17 7.60 6.33 -5.00
C ALA A 17 6.59 7.15 -4.20
N VAL A 18 5.29 6.85 -4.32
CA VAL A 18 4.24 7.50 -3.53
C VAL A 18 4.39 7.17 -2.04
N LEU A 19 4.73 5.92 -1.69
CA LEU A 19 4.98 5.55 -0.30
C LEU A 19 6.18 6.29 0.30
N ALA A 20 7.25 6.45 -0.48
CA ALA A 20 8.42 7.22 -0.07
C ALA A 20 8.06 8.70 0.15
N ALA A 21 7.28 9.29 -0.75
CA ALA A 21 6.77 10.66 -0.60
C ALA A 21 5.85 10.80 0.62
N ALA A 22 4.96 9.83 0.87
CA ALA A 22 4.11 9.82 2.06
C ALA A 22 4.95 9.79 3.34
N ALA A 23 6.02 8.99 3.38
CA ALA A 23 6.90 8.88 4.54
C ALA A 23 7.64 10.19 4.87
N THR A 24 7.92 11.07 3.90
CA THR A 24 8.59 12.36 4.17
C THR A 24 7.65 13.45 4.67
N VAL A 25 6.34 13.30 4.45
CA VAL A 25 5.33 14.29 4.83
C VAL A 25 4.45 13.84 6.01
N THR A 26 4.50 12.55 6.37
CA THR A 26 3.72 12.02 7.50
C THR A 26 4.35 12.49 8.81
N PRO A 27 3.64 13.25 9.66
CA PRO A 27 4.18 13.71 10.93
C PRO A 27 4.36 12.53 11.91
N MET A 28 5.16 12.75 12.95
CA MET A 28 5.35 11.74 13.99
C MET A 28 4.08 11.64 14.86
N PRO A 29 3.60 10.43 15.20
CA PRO A 29 2.44 10.29 16.07
C PRO A 29 2.75 10.86 17.47
N GLU A 30 1.81 11.64 18.02
CA GLU A 30 1.93 12.20 19.38
C GLU A 30 1.44 11.21 20.46
N ALA A 31 0.53 10.31 20.09
CA ALA A 31 -0.03 9.30 20.97
C ALA A 31 0.82 8.01 20.98
N PRO A 32 0.85 7.26 22.11
CA PRO A 32 1.58 6.01 22.19
C PRO A 32 0.99 4.96 21.23
N SER A 33 1.87 4.10 20.68
CA SER A 33 1.47 3.02 19.79
C SER A 33 0.54 2.03 20.48
N ASN A 34 -0.47 1.54 19.77
CA ASN A 34 -1.42 0.56 20.26
C ASN A 34 -1.54 -0.65 19.30
N TRP A 35 -2.48 -1.56 19.58
CA TRP A 35 -2.69 -2.76 18.77
C TRP A 35 -3.06 -2.43 17.31
N GLY A 36 -3.73 -1.31 17.06
CA GLY A 36 -4.08 -0.82 15.72
C GLY A 36 -2.83 -0.45 14.93
N ASN A 37 -1.85 0.20 15.56
CA ASN A 37 -0.54 0.44 14.95
C ASN A 37 0.17 -0.88 14.59
N THR A 38 0.14 -1.88 15.49
CA THR A 38 0.73 -3.21 15.23
C THR A 38 0.08 -3.89 14.03
N LEU A 39 -1.25 -3.94 13.97
CA LEU A 39 -1.97 -4.55 12.86
C LEU A 39 -1.73 -3.80 11.54
N THR A 40 -1.71 -2.46 11.60
CA THR A 40 -1.39 -1.62 10.45
C THR A 40 0.01 -1.92 9.93
N ALA A 41 1.00 -2.02 10.83
CA ALA A 41 2.38 -2.34 10.48
C ALA A 41 2.53 -3.74 9.85
N ILE A 42 1.84 -4.75 10.39
CA ILE A 42 1.80 -6.10 9.80
C ILE A 42 1.23 -6.04 8.38
N GLY A 43 0.11 -5.33 8.18
CA GLY A 43 -0.47 -5.09 6.87
C GLY A 43 0.50 -4.38 5.92
N SER A 44 1.17 -3.33 6.38
CA SER A 44 2.17 -2.59 5.59
C SER A 44 3.37 -3.47 5.19
N LEU A 45 3.85 -4.34 6.07
CA LEU A 45 4.92 -5.28 5.76
C LEU A 45 4.48 -6.32 4.71
N GLY A 46 3.29 -6.90 4.89
CA GLY A 46 2.74 -7.81 3.89
C GLY A 46 2.57 -7.15 2.52
N TYR A 47 2.15 -5.87 2.51
CA TYR A 47 2.03 -5.07 1.31
C TYR A 47 3.41 -4.85 0.65
N LEU A 48 4.44 -4.46 1.39
CA LEU A 48 5.81 -4.31 0.87
C LEU A 48 6.34 -5.62 0.26
N VAL A 49 6.14 -6.75 0.95
CA VAL A 49 6.51 -8.07 0.43
C VAL A 49 5.77 -8.35 -0.87
N SER A 50 4.46 -8.05 -0.94
CA SER A 50 3.69 -8.25 -2.17
C SER A 50 4.19 -7.41 -3.34
N LEU A 51 4.62 -6.16 -3.11
CA LEU A 51 5.22 -5.32 -4.14
C LEU A 51 6.52 -5.95 -4.69
N VAL A 52 7.39 -6.45 -3.81
CA VAL A 52 8.61 -7.16 -4.23
C VAL A 52 8.27 -8.40 -5.06
N LEU A 53 7.28 -9.18 -4.64
CA LEU A 53 6.81 -10.34 -5.40
C LEU A 53 6.26 -9.96 -6.79
N LEU A 54 5.56 -8.83 -6.90
CA LEU A 54 5.09 -8.30 -8.19
C LEU A 54 6.25 -7.85 -9.09
N LEU A 55 7.30 -7.23 -8.52
CA LEU A 55 8.51 -6.85 -9.28
C LEU A 55 9.17 -8.07 -9.93
N ILE A 56 9.30 -9.17 -9.19
CA ILE A 56 9.88 -10.41 -9.74
C ILE A 56 8.88 -11.24 -10.56
N GLY A 57 7.63 -10.81 -10.67
CA GLY A 57 6.58 -11.47 -11.46
C GLY A 57 6.00 -12.74 -10.83
N SER A 58 6.01 -12.84 -9.50
CA SER A 58 5.45 -13.98 -8.78
C SER A 58 3.93 -13.90 -8.67
N GLU A 59 3.23 -14.93 -9.16
CA GLU A 59 1.77 -15.04 -9.04
C GLU A 59 1.30 -15.17 -7.58
N LYS A 60 2.19 -15.52 -6.65
CA LYS A 60 1.89 -15.57 -5.22
C LYS A 60 1.50 -14.21 -4.65
N ALA A 61 1.93 -13.12 -5.29
CA ALA A 61 1.62 -11.77 -4.84
C ALA A 61 0.13 -11.49 -4.74
N ARG A 62 -0.71 -12.07 -5.62
CA ARG A 62 -2.17 -11.85 -5.60
C ARG A 62 -2.83 -12.23 -4.27
N TRP A 63 -2.28 -13.27 -3.62
CA TRP A 63 -2.77 -13.79 -2.35
C TRP A 63 -2.29 -13.03 -1.13
N ILE A 64 -1.31 -12.13 -1.30
CA ILE A 64 -0.74 -11.35 -0.21
C ILE A 64 -1.16 -9.90 -0.32
N PHE A 65 -1.20 -9.34 -1.53
CA PHE A 65 -1.45 -7.92 -1.81
C PHE A 65 -2.77 -7.42 -1.18
N LEU A 66 -3.90 -8.01 -1.56
CA LEU A 66 -5.22 -7.59 -1.07
C LEU A 66 -5.41 -7.84 0.44
N PRO A 67 -5.09 -9.04 0.98
CA PRO A 67 -5.22 -9.26 2.43
C PRO A 67 -4.36 -8.30 3.26
N SER A 68 -3.18 -7.92 2.76
CA SER A 68 -2.30 -6.97 3.45
C SER A 68 -2.92 -5.57 3.52
N ILE A 69 -3.52 -5.11 2.42
CA ILE A 69 -4.26 -3.84 2.40
C ILE A 69 -5.45 -3.91 3.36
N ALA A 70 -6.22 -5.00 3.34
CA ALA A 70 -7.37 -5.19 4.22
C ALA A 70 -6.96 -5.17 5.71
N ALA A 71 -5.90 -5.89 6.08
CA ALA A 71 -5.38 -5.89 7.45
C ALA A 71 -4.97 -4.47 7.88
N SER A 72 -4.31 -3.72 7.01
CA SER A 72 -3.90 -2.34 7.28
C SER A 72 -5.12 -1.43 7.51
N LEU A 73 -6.14 -1.53 6.65
CA LEU A 73 -7.39 -0.77 6.77
C LEU A 73 -8.19 -1.10 8.04
N VAL A 74 -8.11 -2.33 8.55
CA VAL A 74 -8.76 -2.71 9.82
C VAL A 74 -8.02 -2.11 11.02
N GLY A 75 -6.68 -2.03 10.97
CA GLY A 75 -5.87 -1.42 12.03
C GLY A 75 -5.96 0.11 12.07
N MET A 76 -6.12 0.74 10.90
CA MET A 76 -6.11 2.19 10.71
C MET A 76 -7.03 2.98 11.66
N PRO A 77 -8.33 2.64 11.83
CA PRO A 77 -9.24 3.40 12.70
C PRO A 77 -8.82 3.44 14.17
N PHE A 78 -7.99 2.50 14.60
CA PHE A 78 -7.56 2.36 15.98
C PHE A 78 -6.12 2.80 16.20
N ALA A 79 -5.33 2.91 15.12
CA ALA A 79 -3.92 3.28 15.21
C ALA A 79 -3.77 4.74 15.66
N ALA A 80 -2.77 4.98 16.51
CA ALA A 80 -2.32 6.34 16.81
C ALA A 80 -1.75 6.96 15.52
N TYR A 81 -2.46 7.91 14.93
CA TYR A 81 -2.00 8.71 13.80
C TYR A 81 -1.59 10.11 14.26
N PRO A 82 -0.61 10.74 13.59
CA PRO A 82 -0.34 12.16 13.76
C PRO A 82 -1.63 12.98 13.54
N VAL A 83 -1.96 13.83 14.50
CA VAL A 83 -3.03 14.83 14.37
C VAL A 83 -2.39 16.06 13.75
N GLY A 84 -2.31 16.10 12.42
CA GLY A 84 -1.73 17.21 11.66
C GLY A 84 -2.70 17.71 10.59
N GLU A 85 -2.65 19.01 10.28
CA GLU A 85 -3.49 19.62 9.26
C GLU A 85 -3.40 18.87 7.93
N LEU A 86 -4.54 18.51 7.35
CA LEU A 86 -4.63 17.98 6.00
C LEU A 86 -3.85 18.91 5.05
N ASN A 87 -2.66 18.49 4.65
CA ASN A 87 -1.87 19.19 3.65
C ASN A 87 -2.19 18.55 2.30
N ALA A 88 -2.41 19.36 1.27
CA ALA A 88 -2.68 18.92 -0.09
C ALA A 88 -1.66 17.87 -0.61
N ILE A 89 -0.41 17.93 -0.14
CA ILE A 89 0.62 16.94 -0.47
C ILE A 89 0.30 15.56 0.15
N TYR A 90 -0.15 15.53 1.40
CA TYR A 90 -0.57 14.30 2.07
C TYR A 90 -1.78 13.68 1.36
N ASP A 91 -2.79 14.48 1.04
CA ASP A 91 -3.98 14.03 0.31
C ASP A 91 -3.61 13.47 -1.08
N LEU A 92 -2.68 14.13 -1.79
CA LEU A 92 -2.19 13.63 -3.08
C LEU A 92 -1.52 12.25 -2.93
N THR A 93 -0.73 12.04 -1.88
CA THR A 93 -0.11 10.73 -1.64
C THR A 93 -1.13 9.66 -1.28
N MET A 94 -2.18 10.00 -0.52
CA MET A 94 -3.32 9.13 -0.22
C MET A 94 -4.07 8.72 -1.49
N TYR A 95 -4.50 9.69 -2.31
CA TYR A 95 -5.23 9.41 -3.55
C TYR A 95 -4.36 8.67 -4.58
N GLY A 96 -3.11 9.07 -4.73
CA GLY A 96 -2.15 8.40 -5.61
C GLY A 96 -1.95 6.93 -5.20
N SER A 97 -1.79 6.68 -3.90
CA SER A 97 -1.68 5.32 -3.36
C SER A 97 -2.95 4.51 -3.64
N GLY A 98 -4.13 5.07 -3.39
CA GLY A 98 -5.41 4.40 -3.67
C GLY A 98 -5.59 4.02 -5.13
N LEU A 99 -5.30 4.95 -6.05
CA LEU A 99 -5.40 4.74 -7.49
C LEU A 99 -4.43 3.66 -7.98
N LEU A 100 -3.16 3.74 -7.58
CA LEU A 100 -2.14 2.77 -8.00
C LEU A 100 -2.44 1.38 -7.45
N ASN A 101 -2.82 1.28 -6.17
CA ASN A 101 -3.17 0.01 -5.54
C ASN A 101 -4.42 -0.61 -6.13
N GLY A 102 -5.43 0.20 -6.47
CA GLY A 102 -6.62 -0.26 -7.18
C GLY A 102 -6.28 -0.82 -8.57
N ALA A 103 -5.46 -0.11 -9.34
CA ALA A 103 -5.00 -0.58 -10.65
C ALA A 103 -4.22 -1.90 -10.56
N ILE A 104 -3.30 -2.01 -9.60
CA ILE A 104 -2.56 -3.25 -9.34
C ILE A 104 -3.53 -4.39 -8.97
N ALA A 105 -4.46 -4.15 -8.04
CA ALA A 105 -5.42 -5.15 -7.60
C ALA A 105 -6.25 -5.73 -8.75
N VAL A 106 -6.69 -4.87 -9.68
CA VAL A 106 -7.42 -5.28 -10.89
C VAL A 106 -6.53 -6.15 -11.78
N LEU A 107 -5.31 -5.71 -12.09
CA LEU A 107 -4.43 -6.40 -13.03
C LEU A 107 -3.92 -7.75 -12.53
N ILE A 108 -3.70 -7.89 -11.22
CA ILE A 108 -3.19 -9.16 -10.64
C ILE A 108 -4.29 -10.21 -10.49
N HIS A 109 -5.56 -9.80 -10.51
CA HIS A 109 -6.74 -10.70 -10.47
C HIS A 109 -7.47 -10.82 -11.80
N LEU A 110 -7.04 -10.09 -12.83
CA LEU A 110 -7.62 -10.19 -14.16
C LEU A 110 -7.41 -11.61 -14.71
N PRO A 111 -8.45 -12.23 -15.31
CA PRO A 111 -8.32 -13.53 -15.96
C PRO A 111 -7.27 -13.47 -17.06
N ASP A 112 -6.37 -14.46 -17.10
CA ASP A 112 -5.50 -14.68 -18.26
C ASP A 112 -6.40 -15.21 -19.39
N SER A 113 -6.82 -14.31 -20.28
CA SER A 113 -7.66 -14.63 -21.45
C SER A 113 -6.80 -15.03 -22.64
#